data_AF-W6V5A2-F1
#
_entry.id   AF-W6V5A2-F1
#
_cell.length_a   1.000
_cell.length_b   1.000
_cell.length_c   1.000
_cell.angle_alpha   90.00
_cell.angle_beta   90.00
_cell.angle_gamma   90.00
#
_symmetry.space_group_name_H-M   'P 1'
#
loop_
_entity.id
_entity.type
_entity.pdbx_description
1 polymer ?
#
loop_
_entity_poly.entity_id
_entity_poly.type
_entity_poly.pdbx_seq_one_letter_code
_entity_poly.pdbx_strand_id
1 'polypeptide(L)'
;MRKLFRKGVSRWCKAILKYGLVLALCYWVVDFYIEWERMAEAREHRYQESKKCSQKLAGMEHVPILGGGLLDRTKIPGFHFGSSTRDGLCIADVLEGSFWWTGTELRTEYQESGKEPPSSWGHFNVAARLYTRKPSTEPYNMGYQVVDWPEELTVILKNYPGLELWLDAPPPSIKNEFSIKNFVIRDWRRRDGTPRVIACNGLGSPAKEVLASGLSRKDLLRFNKSQLESLDFGDLDAYCTVGLHDFDFAGGDARVGTGTGSLLGAPIALQLISEYLSRSIITGK
;
A
#
# COMPACT_ATOMS: atom_id res chain seq x y z
N MET A 1 -38.29 -10.51 62.36
CA MET A 1 -38.22 -9.16 61.71
C MET A 1 -37.00 -8.94 60.79
N ARG A 2 -35.77 -9.43 61.06
CA ARG A 2 -34.58 -9.17 60.20
C ARG A 2 -34.60 -9.77 58.77
N LYS A 3 -35.38 -10.82 58.48
CA LYS A 3 -35.45 -11.46 57.14
C LYS A 3 -36.34 -10.71 56.13
N LEU A 4 -37.33 -9.94 56.57
CA LEU A 4 -38.26 -9.19 55.70
C LEU A 4 -37.62 -7.90 55.15
N PHE A 5 -36.87 -7.18 55.98
CA PHE A 5 -36.13 -5.98 55.56
C PHE A 5 -35.06 -6.28 54.49
N ARG A 6 -34.38 -7.42 54.57
CA ARG A 6 -33.37 -7.86 53.58
C ARG A 6 -33.95 -8.08 52.17
N LYS A 7 -35.20 -8.54 52.06
CA LYS A 7 -35.86 -8.78 50.76
C LYS A 7 -36.30 -7.47 50.09
N GLY A 8 -36.73 -6.47 50.86
CA GLY A 8 -37.10 -5.14 50.35
C GLY A 8 -35.90 -4.35 49.80
N VAL A 9 -34.80 -4.34 50.56
CA VAL A 9 -33.55 -3.67 50.15
C VAL A 9 -32.92 -4.33 48.91
N SER A 10 -32.94 -5.66 48.82
CA SER A 10 -32.44 -6.38 47.64
C SER A 10 -33.27 -6.09 46.37
N ARG A 11 -34.59 -5.96 46.49
CA ARG A 11 -35.46 -5.54 45.36
C ARG A 11 -35.18 -4.10 44.92
N TRP A 12 -35.00 -3.20 45.88
CA TRP A 12 -34.68 -1.80 45.61
C TRP A 12 -33.32 -1.63 44.93
N CYS A 13 -32.27 -2.30 45.41
CA CYS A 13 -30.97 -2.29 44.73
C CYS A 13 -31.05 -2.85 43.31
N LYS A 14 -31.78 -3.96 43.10
CA LYS A 14 -31.99 -4.52 41.75
C LYS A 14 -32.77 -3.57 40.83
N ALA A 15 -33.74 -2.83 41.36
CA ALA A 15 -34.47 -1.83 40.60
C ALA A 15 -33.55 -0.67 40.20
N ILE A 16 -32.82 -0.07 41.15
CA ILE A 16 -31.87 1.02 40.89
C ILE A 16 -30.81 0.59 39.86
N LEU A 17 -30.26 -0.61 39.99
CA LEU A 17 -29.23 -1.11 39.08
C LEU A 17 -29.78 -1.37 37.68
N LYS A 18 -31.02 -1.85 37.55
CA LYS A 18 -31.71 -1.98 36.27
C LYS A 18 -31.98 -0.62 35.61
N TYR A 19 -32.54 0.33 36.35
CA TYR A 19 -32.82 1.67 35.83
C TYR A 19 -31.52 2.42 35.49
N GLY A 20 -30.48 2.27 36.31
CA GLY A 20 -29.14 2.80 36.03
C GLY A 20 -28.52 2.22 34.75
N LEU A 21 -28.63 0.91 34.53
CA LEU A 21 -28.20 0.26 33.29
C LEU A 21 -28.99 0.77 32.07
N VAL A 22 -30.31 0.91 32.20
CA VAL A 22 -31.15 1.44 31.11
C VAL A 22 -30.76 2.88 30.78
N LEU A 23 -30.57 3.74 31.79
CA LEU A 23 -30.13 5.12 31.58
C LEU A 23 -28.73 5.20 30.95
N ALA A 24 -27.79 4.36 31.39
CA ALA A 24 -26.45 4.30 30.81
C ALA A 24 -26.49 3.85 29.34
N LEU A 25 -27.32 2.85 29.02
CA LEU A 25 -27.50 2.38 27.65
C LEU A 25 -28.18 3.46 26.78
N CYS A 26 -29.20 4.16 27.29
CA CYS A 26 -29.81 5.28 26.59
C CYS A 26 -28.80 6.41 26.34
N TYR A 27 -27.99 6.77 27.33
CA TYR A 27 -26.94 7.78 27.17
C TYR A 27 -25.94 7.37 26.09
N TRP A 28 -25.46 6.11 26.12
CA TRP A 28 -24.51 5.61 25.14
C TRP A 28 -25.07 5.60 23.72
N VAL A 29 -26.34 5.22 23.54
CA VAL A 29 -27.01 5.24 22.22
C VAL A 29 -27.15 6.68 21.71
N VAL A 30 -27.52 7.63 22.57
CA VAL A 30 -27.65 9.04 22.18
C VAL A 30 -26.29 9.65 21.85
N ASP A 31 -25.26 9.39 22.65
CA ASP A 31 -23.90 9.88 22.41
C ASP A 31 -23.33 9.32 21.10
N PHE A 32 -23.50 8.01 20.88
CA PHE A 32 -23.14 7.36 19.62
C PHE A 32 -23.87 7.96 18.41
N TYR A 33 -25.18 8.25 18.57
CA TYR A 33 -25.97 8.88 17.50
C TYR A 33 -25.49 10.29 17.17
N ILE A 34 -25.21 11.12 18.19
CA ILE A 34 -24.68 12.48 18.01
C ILE A 34 -23.31 12.46 17.34
N GLU A 35 -22.41 11.57 17.78
CA GLU A 35 -21.08 11.45 17.19
C GLU A 35 -21.16 10.95 15.74
N TRP A 36 -22.08 10.03 15.46
CA TRP A 36 -22.34 9.55 14.10
C TRP A 36 -22.86 10.67 13.18
N GLU A 37 -23.80 11.49 13.63
CA GLU A 37 -24.29 12.66 12.88
C GLU A 37 -23.18 13.68 12.63
N ARG A 38 -22.40 14.04 13.66
CA ARG A 38 -21.25 14.96 13.49
C ARG A 38 -20.24 14.44 12.49
N MET A 39 -19.96 13.14 12.52
CA MET A 39 -19.05 12.50 11.56
C MET A 39 -19.65 12.44 10.15
N ALA A 40 -20.97 12.32 10.01
CA ALA A 40 -21.66 12.42 8.72
C ALA A 40 -21.60 13.86 8.16
N GLU A 41 -21.92 14.87 8.96
CA GLU A 41 -21.83 16.28 8.56
C GLU A 41 -20.39 16.67 8.17
N ALA A 42 -19.40 16.25 8.97
CA ALA A 42 -17.98 16.49 8.66
C ALA A 42 -17.51 15.75 7.40
N ARG A 43 -18.12 14.61 7.05
CA ARG A 43 -17.85 13.91 5.79
C ARG A 43 -18.47 14.66 4.61
N GLU A 44 -19.71 15.11 4.74
CA GLU A 44 -20.40 15.89 3.70
C GLU A 44 -19.66 17.20 3.42
N HIS A 45 -19.27 17.94 4.47
CA HIS A 45 -18.50 19.18 4.31
C HIS A 45 -17.18 18.94 3.57
N ARG A 46 -16.39 17.93 4.00
CA ARG A 46 -15.13 17.56 3.34
C ARG A 46 -15.34 17.13 1.89
N TYR A 47 -16.43 16.40 1.62
CA TYR A 47 -16.78 16.00 0.26
C TYR A 47 -17.11 17.21 -0.61
N GLN A 48 -17.89 18.17 -0.13
CA GLN A 48 -18.21 19.40 -0.85
C GLN A 48 -16.97 20.27 -1.08
N GLU A 49 -16.07 20.38 -0.10
CA GLU A 49 -14.78 21.07 -0.27
C GLU A 49 -13.90 20.40 -1.32
N SER A 50 -13.71 19.09 -1.23
CA SER A 50 -12.94 18.32 -2.22
C SER A 50 -13.57 18.44 -3.61
N LYS A 51 -14.90 18.42 -3.73
CA LYS A 51 -15.59 18.61 -5.02
C LYS A 51 -15.33 19.99 -5.63
N LYS A 52 -15.45 21.07 -4.84
CA LYS A 52 -15.10 22.43 -5.29
C LYS A 52 -13.64 22.52 -5.70
N CYS A 53 -12.78 21.83 -4.98
CA CYS A 53 -11.35 21.81 -5.24
C CYS A 53 -11.02 21.08 -6.55
N SER A 54 -11.57 19.89 -6.74
CA SER A 54 -11.46 19.11 -7.97
C SER A 54 -11.96 19.91 -9.18
N GLN A 55 -13.07 20.63 -9.06
CA GLN A 55 -13.58 21.51 -10.13
C GLN A 55 -12.59 22.63 -10.48
N LYS A 56 -11.96 23.25 -9.47
CA LYS A 56 -10.94 24.29 -9.68
C LYS A 56 -9.70 23.76 -10.40
N LEU A 57 -9.31 22.52 -10.12
CA LEU A 57 -8.11 21.89 -10.69
C LEU A 57 -8.37 21.22 -12.05
N ALA A 58 -9.61 20.88 -12.39
CA ALA A 58 -9.96 20.07 -13.57
C ALA A 58 -9.49 20.66 -14.91
N GLY A 59 -9.40 21.99 -15.03
CA GLY A 59 -8.96 22.68 -16.24
C GLY A 59 -7.47 23.04 -16.28
N MET A 60 -6.71 22.78 -15.22
CA MET A 60 -5.30 23.14 -15.16
C MET A 60 -4.44 22.06 -15.82
N GLU A 61 -3.51 22.44 -16.70
CA GLU A 61 -2.48 21.52 -17.21
C GLU A 61 -1.45 21.20 -16.12
N HIS A 62 -1.10 22.21 -15.32
CA HIS A 62 -0.17 22.12 -14.21
C HIS A 62 -0.93 22.29 -12.89
N VAL A 63 -1.07 21.21 -12.14
CA VAL A 63 -1.83 21.18 -10.89
C VAL A 63 -0.88 21.32 -9.70
N PRO A 64 -1.10 22.26 -8.77
CA PRO A 64 -0.24 22.39 -7.60
C PRO A 64 -0.31 21.14 -6.71
N ILE A 65 0.84 20.72 -6.19
CA ILE A 65 0.95 19.67 -5.18
C ILE A 65 1.45 20.24 -3.86
N LEU A 66 1.32 19.47 -2.78
CA LEU A 66 1.83 19.88 -1.47
C LEU A 66 3.33 20.24 -1.56
N GLY A 67 3.76 21.33 -0.92
CA GLY A 67 5.17 21.70 -0.84
C GLY A 67 5.72 22.56 -1.98
N GLY A 68 4.89 22.96 -2.95
CA GLY A 68 5.19 24.03 -3.92
C GLY A 68 5.57 23.58 -5.34
N GLY A 69 5.60 22.29 -5.62
CA GLY A 69 5.75 21.74 -6.97
C GLY A 69 4.42 21.71 -7.74
N LEU A 70 4.50 21.32 -9.02
CA LEU A 70 3.35 21.14 -9.90
C LEU A 70 3.36 19.74 -10.51
N LEU A 71 2.19 19.14 -10.65
CA LEU A 71 1.92 17.96 -11.44
C LEU A 71 1.55 18.36 -12.87
N ASP A 72 2.36 17.95 -13.84
CA ASP A 72 2.12 18.13 -15.27
C ASP A 72 1.20 17.01 -15.79
N ARG A 73 -0.08 17.32 -15.96
CA ARG A 73 -1.10 16.36 -16.38
C ARG A 73 -0.93 15.88 -17.81
N THR A 74 -0.25 16.64 -18.66
CA THR A 74 -0.04 16.27 -20.07
C THR A 74 0.84 15.03 -20.21
N LYS A 75 1.68 14.76 -19.20
CA LYS A 75 2.60 13.62 -19.16
C LYS A 75 2.05 12.37 -18.51
N ILE A 76 0.85 12.43 -17.92
CA ILE A 76 0.21 11.31 -17.22
C ILE A 76 -1.23 11.10 -17.72
N PRO A 77 -1.43 10.90 -19.03
CA PRO A 77 -2.77 10.70 -19.58
C PRO A 77 -3.43 9.48 -18.94
N GLY A 78 -4.69 9.67 -18.51
CA GLY A 78 -5.52 8.63 -17.90
C GLY A 78 -5.28 8.36 -16.42
N PHE A 79 -4.34 9.05 -15.78
CA PHE A 79 -4.21 9.01 -14.33
C PHE A 79 -5.29 9.85 -13.66
N HIS A 80 -5.83 9.32 -12.56
CA HIS A 80 -6.71 10.06 -11.67
C HIS A 80 -5.87 10.76 -10.60
N PHE A 81 -6.24 11.98 -10.21
CA PHE A 81 -5.67 12.62 -9.03
C PHE A 81 -6.78 13.02 -8.07
N GLY A 82 -6.54 12.75 -6.79
CA GLY A 82 -7.36 13.28 -5.70
C GLY A 82 -7.00 14.73 -5.42
N SER A 83 -7.94 15.47 -4.84
CA SER A 83 -7.70 16.87 -4.44
C SER A 83 -8.17 17.16 -3.03
N SER A 84 -7.43 18.04 -2.36
CA SER A 84 -7.77 18.56 -1.06
C SER A 84 -7.38 20.03 -0.90
N THR A 85 -7.95 20.66 0.13
CA THR A 85 -7.61 22.02 0.52
C THR A 85 -6.57 21.98 1.64
N ARG A 86 -5.45 22.69 1.47
CA ARG A 86 -4.42 22.90 2.49
C ARG A 86 -4.10 24.39 2.57
N ASP A 87 -4.18 24.96 3.77
CA ASP A 87 -3.95 26.39 4.02
C ASP A 87 -4.75 27.32 3.08
N GLY A 88 -5.99 26.92 2.75
CA GLY A 88 -6.87 27.65 1.84
C GLY A 88 -6.56 27.47 0.34
N LEU A 89 -5.53 26.71 -0.02
CA LEU A 89 -5.15 26.40 -1.39
C LEU A 89 -5.61 25.01 -1.81
N CYS A 90 -6.06 24.91 -3.06
CA CYS A 90 -6.39 23.64 -3.68
C CYS A 90 -5.16 22.98 -4.26
N ILE A 91 -4.92 21.74 -3.87
CA ILE A 91 -3.79 20.94 -4.33
C ILE A 91 -4.23 19.54 -4.74
N ALA A 92 -3.44 18.89 -5.59
CA ALA A 92 -3.47 17.44 -5.75
C ALA A 92 -2.59 16.78 -4.69
N ASP A 93 -3.14 15.79 -3.99
CA ASP A 93 -2.48 15.09 -2.88
C ASP A 93 -2.41 13.57 -3.08
N VAL A 94 -3.18 13.03 -4.02
CA VAL A 94 -3.20 11.62 -4.40
C VAL A 94 -3.12 11.49 -5.91
N LEU A 95 -2.42 10.48 -6.40
CA LEU A 95 -2.35 10.11 -7.82
C LEU A 95 -2.55 8.61 -7.97
N GLU A 96 -3.49 8.19 -8.81
CA GLU A 96 -3.85 6.80 -9.04
C GLU A 96 -3.86 6.49 -10.53
N GLY A 97 -3.39 5.30 -10.88
CA GLY A 97 -3.39 4.81 -12.26
C GLY A 97 -2.59 3.53 -12.37
N SER A 98 -2.51 2.97 -13.57
CA SER A 98 -1.90 1.65 -13.76
C SER A 98 -1.07 1.58 -15.02
N PHE A 99 -0.15 0.61 -15.03
CA PHE A 99 0.73 0.32 -16.14
C PHE A 99 0.69 -1.16 -16.50
N TRP A 100 0.83 -1.41 -17.80
CA TRP A 100 1.19 -2.71 -18.34
C TRP A 100 2.69 -2.74 -18.65
N TRP A 101 3.35 -3.82 -18.24
CA TRP A 101 4.73 -4.13 -18.59
C TRP A 101 4.75 -5.20 -19.67
N THR A 102 5.28 -4.85 -20.84
CA THR A 102 5.26 -5.75 -22.01
C THR A 102 6.39 -6.79 -22.01
N GLY A 103 7.35 -6.66 -21.08
CA GLY A 103 8.65 -7.33 -21.12
C GLY A 103 9.79 -6.41 -21.57
N THR A 104 9.47 -5.30 -22.25
CA THR A 104 10.47 -4.36 -22.78
C THR A 104 10.12 -2.89 -22.54
N GLU A 105 8.84 -2.55 -22.43
CA GLU A 105 8.37 -1.18 -22.25
C GLU A 105 7.19 -1.10 -21.29
N LEU A 106 6.99 0.08 -20.70
CA LEU A 106 5.80 0.42 -19.95
C LEU A 106 4.77 1.07 -20.87
N ARG A 107 3.52 0.65 -20.73
CA ARG A 107 2.36 1.29 -21.35
C ARG A 107 1.36 1.67 -20.28
N THR A 108 0.74 2.84 -20.40
CA THR A 108 -0.32 3.19 -19.44
C THR A 108 -1.57 2.39 -19.74
N GLU A 109 -2.35 2.05 -18.72
CA GLU A 109 -3.64 1.39 -18.90
C GLU A 109 -4.56 2.17 -19.85
N TYR A 110 -4.46 3.50 -19.82
CA TYR A 110 -5.20 4.38 -20.73
C TYR A 110 -4.86 4.17 -22.21
N GLN A 111 -3.59 3.99 -22.56
CA GLN A 111 -3.16 3.73 -23.95
C GLN A 111 -3.66 2.39 -24.49
N GLU A 112 -3.93 1.46 -23.58
CA GLU A 112 -4.40 0.10 -23.89
C GLU A 112 -5.88 -0.10 -23.56
N SER A 113 -6.59 0.98 -23.22
CA SER A 113 -8.01 0.92 -22.89
C SER A 113 -8.82 0.35 -24.07
N GLY A 114 -9.67 -0.64 -23.77
CA GLY A 114 -10.49 -1.34 -24.77
C GLY A 114 -9.77 -2.47 -25.52
N LYS A 115 -8.52 -2.80 -25.16
CA LYS A 115 -7.80 -3.97 -25.69
C LYS A 115 -7.58 -4.99 -24.58
N GLU A 116 -7.63 -6.26 -24.93
CA GLU A 116 -7.24 -7.34 -24.03
C GLU A 116 -5.70 -7.45 -24.01
N PRO A 117 -5.04 -7.20 -22.88
CA PRO A 117 -3.59 -7.31 -22.79
C PRO A 117 -3.17 -8.80 -22.88
N PRO A 118 -2.06 -9.11 -23.57
CA PRO A 118 -1.50 -10.46 -23.56
C PRO A 118 -1.26 -10.96 -22.13
N SER A 119 -1.48 -12.26 -21.88
CA SER A 119 -1.27 -12.87 -20.56
C SER A 119 0.19 -12.81 -20.08
N SER A 120 1.14 -12.61 -21.00
CA SER A 120 2.56 -12.44 -20.67
C SER A 120 2.90 -11.04 -20.14
N TRP A 121 1.95 -10.10 -20.17
CA TRP A 121 2.18 -8.74 -19.68
C TRP A 121 1.97 -8.66 -18.17
N GLY A 122 2.88 -7.95 -17.50
CA GLY A 122 2.76 -7.66 -16.08
C GLY A 122 1.85 -6.46 -15.83
N HIS A 123 1.13 -6.45 -14.72
CA HIS A 123 0.23 -5.34 -14.36
C HIS A 123 0.65 -4.68 -13.05
N PHE A 124 0.75 -3.35 -13.07
CA PHE A 124 1.19 -2.54 -11.93
C PHE A 124 0.19 -1.44 -11.63
N ASN A 125 -0.48 -1.52 -10.49
CA ASN A 125 -1.39 -0.50 -9.98
C ASN A 125 -0.64 0.47 -9.08
N VAL A 126 -0.71 1.77 -9.35
CA VAL A 126 -0.06 2.83 -8.59
C VAL A 126 -1.09 3.60 -7.79
N ALA A 127 -0.81 3.79 -6.50
CA ALA A 127 -1.46 4.76 -5.63
C ALA A 127 -0.39 5.59 -4.92
N ALA A 128 -0.21 6.83 -5.35
CA ALA A 128 0.84 7.72 -4.92
C ALA A 128 0.32 8.89 -4.09
N ARG A 129 1.14 9.32 -3.12
CA ARG A 129 0.95 10.57 -2.40
C ARG A 129 1.77 11.65 -3.07
N LEU A 130 1.14 12.79 -3.35
CA LEU A 130 1.77 13.89 -4.05
C LEU A 130 2.26 14.95 -3.07
N TYR A 131 3.57 15.14 -3.02
CA TYR A 131 4.21 16.21 -2.27
C TYR A 131 5.63 16.48 -2.79
N THR A 132 6.05 17.73 -2.67
CA THR A 132 7.43 18.15 -2.93
C THR A 132 8.26 17.78 -1.72
N ARG A 133 9.26 16.92 -1.92
CA ARG A 133 10.15 16.46 -0.85
C ARG A 133 10.98 17.60 -0.29
N LYS A 134 10.66 17.99 0.94
CA LYS A 134 11.55 18.71 1.86
C LYS A 134 12.20 17.71 2.81
N PRO A 135 13.36 18.03 3.43
CA PRO A 135 13.99 17.16 4.44
C PRO A 135 13.03 16.73 5.55
N SER A 136 12.07 17.58 5.93
CA SER A 136 11.06 17.29 6.95
C SER A 136 9.91 16.40 6.50
N THR A 137 9.77 16.13 5.20
CA THR A 137 8.69 15.32 4.61
C THR A 137 9.17 13.96 4.11
N GLU A 138 10.46 13.66 4.30
CA GLU A 138 10.93 12.29 4.13
C GLU A 138 10.12 11.38 5.06
N PRO A 139 9.71 10.18 4.61
CA PRO A 139 8.84 9.32 5.40
C PRO A 139 9.48 9.08 6.78
N TYR A 140 8.81 9.55 7.84
CA TYR A 140 9.24 9.40 9.24
C TYR A 140 9.49 7.95 9.64
N ASN A 141 8.91 7.00 8.90
CA ASN A 141 9.11 5.57 9.07
C ASN A 141 10.13 5.05 8.05
N MET A 142 11.37 5.53 8.14
CA MET A 142 12.51 4.82 7.59
C MET A 142 12.64 3.56 8.48
N GLY A 143 12.03 2.45 8.06
CA GLY A 143 12.25 1.14 8.72
C GLY A 143 13.74 0.77 8.72
N TYR A 144 14.07 -0.39 9.30
CA TYR A 144 15.44 -0.89 9.42
C TYR A 144 16.30 -0.61 8.17
N GLN A 145 17.37 0.18 8.37
CA GLN A 145 18.32 0.53 7.33
C GLN A 145 19.35 -0.58 7.18
N VAL A 146 19.09 -1.50 6.27
CA VAL A 146 20.02 -2.59 5.96
C VAL A 146 20.60 -2.32 4.58
N VAL A 147 21.89 -2.07 4.52
CA VAL A 147 22.61 -1.85 3.25
C VAL A 147 23.17 -3.17 2.72
N ASP A 148 23.79 -3.96 3.60
CA ASP A 148 24.39 -5.26 3.28
C ASP A 148 23.72 -6.38 4.08
N TRP A 149 23.58 -7.56 3.48
CA TRP A 149 23.01 -8.76 4.10
C TRP A 149 23.98 -9.94 4.00
N PRO A 150 24.04 -10.86 4.98
CA PRO A 150 24.94 -12.01 4.92
C PRO A 150 24.65 -12.92 3.71
N GLU A 151 25.70 -13.36 3.01
CA GLU A 151 25.57 -14.22 1.81
C GLU A 151 24.90 -15.56 2.13
N GLU A 152 25.16 -16.11 3.31
CA GLU A 152 24.56 -17.36 3.79
C GLU A 152 23.05 -17.24 4.02
N LEU A 153 22.55 -16.03 4.30
CA LEU A 153 21.13 -15.71 4.48
C LEU A 153 20.50 -15.11 3.22
N THR A 154 21.28 -14.95 2.15
CA THR A 154 20.81 -14.42 0.88
C THR A 154 20.53 -15.57 -0.10
N VAL A 155 19.37 -15.52 -0.73
CA VAL A 155 18.97 -16.44 -1.80
C VAL A 155 18.75 -15.65 -3.08
N ILE A 156 19.58 -15.91 -4.10
CA ILE A 156 19.44 -15.27 -5.41
C ILE A 156 18.46 -16.09 -6.24
N LEU A 157 17.41 -15.45 -6.76
CA LEU A 157 16.36 -16.14 -7.51
C LEU A 157 16.73 -16.26 -8.98
N LYS A 158 17.02 -17.48 -9.44
CA LYS A 158 17.51 -17.75 -10.81
C LYS A 158 16.47 -17.42 -11.88
N ASN A 159 15.19 -17.65 -11.57
CA ASN A 159 14.08 -17.39 -12.49
C ASN A 159 13.56 -15.95 -12.42
N TYR A 160 14.05 -15.13 -11.49
CA TYR A 160 13.62 -13.75 -11.29
C TYR A 160 14.84 -12.82 -11.16
N PRO A 161 15.53 -12.49 -12.28
CA PRO A 161 16.74 -11.69 -12.26
C PRO A 161 16.55 -10.35 -11.56
N GLY A 162 17.50 -9.98 -10.70
CA GLY A 162 17.45 -8.74 -9.90
C GLY A 162 16.64 -8.85 -8.60
N LEU A 163 16.01 -10.00 -8.32
CA LEU A 163 15.34 -10.29 -7.06
C LEU A 163 16.13 -11.28 -6.19
N GLU A 164 16.14 -11.00 -4.90
CA GLU A 164 16.73 -11.85 -3.86
C GLU A 164 15.73 -12.06 -2.71
N LEU A 165 15.92 -13.12 -1.93
CA LEU A 165 15.32 -13.25 -0.60
C LEU A 165 16.40 -13.03 0.45
N TRP A 166 16.10 -12.18 1.42
CA TRP A 166 16.95 -11.92 2.57
C TRP A 166 16.29 -12.54 3.81
N LEU A 167 16.87 -13.64 4.29
CA LEU A 167 16.28 -14.50 5.31
C LEU A 167 16.81 -14.16 6.71
N ASP A 168 16.04 -14.52 7.75
CA ASP A 168 16.42 -14.32 9.16
C ASP A 168 17.22 -15.52 9.73
N ALA A 169 17.20 -16.66 9.04
CA ALA A 169 17.92 -17.88 9.38
C ALA A 169 18.16 -18.75 8.14
N PRO A 170 19.18 -19.64 8.14
CA PRO A 170 19.41 -20.56 7.03
C PRO A 170 18.17 -21.42 6.74
N PRO A 171 17.72 -21.51 5.47
CA PRO A 171 16.55 -22.30 5.11
C PRO A 171 16.87 -23.81 5.08
N PRO A 172 15.90 -24.69 5.41
CA PRO A 172 14.53 -24.38 5.81
C PRO A 172 14.43 -23.92 7.27
N SER A 173 13.61 -22.91 7.55
CA SER A 173 13.42 -22.39 8.91
C SER A 173 12.13 -21.60 9.08
N ILE A 174 11.40 -21.89 10.16
CA ILE A 174 10.18 -21.14 10.56
C ILE A 174 10.50 -19.68 10.92
N LYS A 175 11.75 -19.38 11.30
CA LYS A 175 12.16 -18.00 11.64
C LYS A 175 12.01 -17.04 10.46
N ASN A 176 11.96 -17.56 9.24
CA ASN A 176 11.81 -16.77 8.02
C ASN A 176 10.35 -16.41 7.69
N GLU A 177 9.38 -16.62 8.60
CA GLU A 177 7.94 -16.44 8.32
C GLU A 177 7.60 -15.06 7.72
N PHE A 178 8.30 -14.01 8.14
CA PHE A 178 8.07 -12.65 7.64
C PHE A 178 8.90 -12.34 6.40
N SER A 179 10.14 -12.84 6.31
CA SER A 179 11.09 -12.57 5.23
C SER A 179 10.85 -13.40 3.97
N ILE A 180 10.31 -14.61 4.07
CA ILE A 180 10.18 -15.56 2.94
C ILE A 180 9.26 -15.11 1.80
N LYS A 181 8.49 -14.04 2.02
CA LYS A 181 7.55 -13.43 1.06
C LYS A 181 7.97 -12.03 0.60
N ASN A 182 9.15 -11.57 1.04
CA ASN A 182 9.67 -10.24 0.78
C ASN A 182 10.82 -10.36 -0.22
N PHE A 183 10.57 -9.94 -1.46
CA PHE A 183 11.53 -9.99 -2.55
C PHE A 183 12.30 -8.68 -2.61
N VAL A 184 13.61 -8.76 -2.41
CA VAL A 184 14.50 -7.60 -2.36
C VAL A 184 14.97 -7.27 -3.77
N ILE A 185 14.80 -6.01 -4.18
CA ILE A 185 15.33 -5.48 -5.45
C ILE A 185 16.74 -4.95 -5.18
N ARG A 186 17.75 -5.67 -5.63
CA ARG A 186 19.15 -5.36 -5.28
C ARG A 186 19.70 -4.12 -5.98
N ASP A 187 19.41 -3.98 -7.27
CA ASP A 187 20.08 -3.01 -8.14
C ASP A 187 19.37 -1.64 -8.20
N TRP A 188 18.15 -1.56 -7.65
CA TRP A 188 17.40 -0.32 -7.57
C TRP A 188 17.15 0.05 -6.11
N ARG A 189 18.14 0.72 -5.52
CA ARG A 189 18.15 1.11 -4.11
C ARG A 189 17.47 2.46 -3.89
N ARG A 190 17.13 2.70 -2.63
CA ARG A 190 16.71 4.01 -2.12
C ARG A 190 17.93 4.93 -2.04
N ARG A 191 17.69 6.24 -1.85
CA ARG A 191 18.77 7.24 -1.79
C ARG A 191 19.75 7.02 -0.64
N ASP A 192 19.29 6.43 0.46
CA ASP A 192 20.11 6.07 1.63
C ASP A 192 20.87 4.74 1.44
N GLY A 193 20.77 4.12 0.26
CA GLY A 193 21.42 2.85 -0.06
C GLY A 193 20.64 1.62 0.39
N THR A 194 19.53 1.77 1.12
CA THR A 194 18.70 0.61 1.49
C THR A 194 18.02 0.02 0.24
N PRO A 195 17.94 -1.32 0.09
CA PRO A 195 17.24 -1.92 -1.02
C PRO A 195 15.73 -1.74 -0.87
N ARG A 196 15.01 -1.89 -1.98
CA ARG A 196 13.54 -1.83 -2.02
C ARG A 196 12.96 -3.23 -1.93
N VAL A 197 11.77 -3.35 -1.36
CA VAL A 197 11.12 -4.65 -1.15
C VAL A 197 9.78 -4.73 -1.87
N ILE A 198 9.55 -5.86 -2.54
CA ILE A 198 8.24 -6.29 -3.04
C ILE A 198 7.69 -7.34 -2.05
N ALA A 199 6.68 -6.98 -1.29
CA ALA A 199 6.05 -7.86 -0.31
C ALA A 199 4.86 -8.61 -0.93
N CYS A 200 4.99 -9.93 -1.10
CA CYS A 200 3.95 -10.81 -1.63
C CYS A 200 3.08 -11.40 -0.52
N ASN A 201 2.32 -10.54 0.15
CA ASN A 201 1.41 -10.94 1.23
C ASN A 201 0.33 -11.92 0.78
N GLY A 202 -0.02 -11.94 -0.51
CA GLY A 202 -0.97 -12.89 -1.09
C GLY A 202 -0.56 -14.35 -0.94
N LEU A 203 0.74 -14.65 -0.79
CA LEU A 203 1.22 -16.02 -0.54
C LEU A 203 0.80 -16.57 0.83
N GLY A 204 0.36 -15.70 1.75
CA GLY A 204 -0.24 -16.09 3.03
C GLY A 204 -1.77 -16.26 2.98
N SER A 205 -2.39 -16.08 1.82
CA SER A 205 -3.84 -16.17 1.64
C SER A 205 -4.35 -17.61 1.84
N PRO A 206 -5.53 -17.81 2.44
CA PRO A 206 -6.19 -19.11 2.50
C PRO A 206 -6.88 -19.51 1.18
N ALA A 207 -6.72 -18.72 0.11
CA ALA A 207 -7.28 -19.02 -1.21
C ALA A 207 -6.81 -20.39 -1.73
N LYS A 208 -7.71 -21.13 -2.39
CA LYS A 208 -7.46 -22.52 -2.81
C LYS A 208 -6.31 -22.61 -3.80
N GLU A 209 -6.20 -21.63 -4.69
CA GLU A 209 -5.17 -21.51 -5.73
C GLU A 209 -3.78 -21.41 -5.11
N VAL A 210 -3.64 -20.62 -4.04
CA VAL A 210 -2.37 -20.44 -3.30
C VAL A 210 -2.00 -21.70 -2.51
N LEU A 211 -2.99 -22.37 -1.90
CA LEU A 211 -2.74 -23.60 -1.14
C LEU A 211 -2.41 -24.79 -2.06
N ALA A 212 -3.03 -24.86 -3.24
CA ALA A 212 -2.83 -25.92 -4.21
C ALA A 212 -1.56 -25.78 -5.04
N SER A 213 -0.98 -24.57 -5.13
CA SER A 213 0.26 -24.32 -5.90
C SER A 213 1.50 -24.94 -5.27
N GLY A 214 1.46 -25.28 -3.97
CA GLY A 214 2.65 -25.71 -3.22
C GLY A 214 3.67 -24.58 -3.00
N LEU A 215 3.26 -23.33 -3.23
CA LEU A 215 4.07 -22.12 -3.06
C LEU A 215 3.45 -21.17 -2.03
N SER A 216 2.56 -21.68 -1.18
CA SER A 216 2.06 -20.91 -0.04
C SER A 216 3.22 -20.54 0.89
N ARG A 217 3.05 -19.49 1.70
CA ARG A 217 4.04 -19.10 2.71
C ARG A 217 4.49 -20.28 3.56
N LYS A 218 3.57 -21.20 3.92
CA LYS A 218 3.90 -22.37 4.73
C LYS A 218 4.77 -23.39 4.00
N ASP A 219 4.60 -23.50 2.69
CA ASP A 219 5.40 -24.41 1.85
C ASP A 219 6.80 -23.84 1.64
N LEU A 220 6.91 -22.53 1.35
CA LEU A 220 8.20 -21.87 1.16
C LEU A 220 9.12 -21.97 2.39
N LEU A 221 8.56 -21.96 3.60
CA LEU A 221 9.34 -22.13 4.85
C LEU A 221 9.99 -23.50 5.01
N ARG A 222 9.53 -24.49 4.23
CA ARG A 222 10.06 -25.87 4.22
C ARG A 222 11.10 -26.08 3.12
N PHE A 223 11.25 -25.12 2.21
CA PHE A 223 12.22 -25.23 1.12
C PHE A 223 13.63 -24.98 1.64
N ASN A 224 14.59 -25.74 1.14
CA ASN A 224 16.01 -25.46 1.34
C ASN A 224 16.47 -24.33 0.39
N LYS A 225 17.75 -23.92 0.52
CA LYS A 225 18.31 -22.84 -0.30
C LYS A 225 18.18 -23.10 -1.81
N SER A 226 18.54 -24.28 -2.30
CA SER A 226 18.52 -24.56 -3.75
C SER A 226 17.11 -24.60 -4.34
N GLN A 227 16.13 -25.06 -3.56
CA GLN A 227 14.71 -25.00 -3.92
C GLN A 227 14.21 -23.55 -3.99
N LEU A 228 14.60 -22.69 -3.04
CA LEU A 228 14.27 -21.28 -3.07
C LEU A 228 14.97 -20.53 -4.22
N GLU A 229 16.24 -20.85 -4.53
CA GLU A 229 16.95 -20.27 -5.69
C GLU A 229 16.27 -20.59 -7.02
N SER A 230 15.59 -21.74 -7.10
CA SER A 230 14.94 -22.24 -8.32
C SER A 230 13.42 -22.05 -8.29
N LEU A 231 12.95 -21.16 -7.41
CA LEU A 231 11.54 -20.86 -7.24
C LEU A 231 10.94 -20.38 -8.57
N ASP A 232 9.76 -20.90 -8.89
CA ASP A 232 8.99 -20.52 -10.06
C ASP A 232 7.51 -20.50 -9.66
N PHE A 233 6.87 -19.35 -9.77
CA PHE A 233 5.45 -19.17 -9.48
C PHE A 233 4.55 -19.67 -10.62
N GLY A 234 5.08 -19.88 -11.83
CA GLY A 234 4.28 -20.24 -13.00
C GLY A 234 3.10 -19.29 -13.18
N ASP A 235 1.90 -19.86 -13.28
CA ASP A 235 0.65 -19.10 -13.44
C ASP A 235 0.04 -18.62 -12.10
N LEU A 236 0.68 -18.86 -10.96
CA LEU A 236 0.19 -18.35 -9.69
C LEU A 236 0.32 -16.83 -9.67
N ASP A 237 -0.80 -16.14 -9.49
CA ASP A 237 -0.84 -14.68 -9.35
C ASP A 237 -1.31 -14.23 -7.96
N ALA A 238 -0.44 -14.42 -6.98
CA ALA A 238 -0.66 -13.95 -5.63
C ALA A 238 -0.34 -12.45 -5.51
N TYR A 239 -1.19 -11.71 -4.80
CA TYR A 239 -1.01 -10.27 -4.62
C TYR A 239 0.31 -9.90 -3.93
N CYS A 240 1.02 -8.96 -4.56
CA CYS A 240 2.28 -8.37 -4.13
C CYS A 240 2.19 -6.85 -4.08
N THR A 241 3.07 -6.22 -3.30
CA THR A 241 3.06 -4.77 -3.11
C THR A 241 4.44 -4.22 -2.79
N VAL A 242 4.81 -3.12 -3.45
CA VAL A 242 5.87 -2.24 -2.98
C VAL A 242 5.25 -1.17 -2.08
N GLY A 243 5.73 -1.05 -0.85
CA GLY A 243 5.21 -0.11 0.13
C GLY A 243 5.57 1.35 -0.18
N LEU A 244 4.85 2.29 0.43
CA LEU A 244 5.14 3.75 0.31
C LEU A 244 6.59 4.10 0.64
N HIS A 245 7.20 3.45 1.64
CA HIS A 245 8.58 3.71 2.02
C HIS A 245 9.60 3.14 1.02
N ASP A 246 9.19 2.13 0.23
CA ASP A 246 10.03 1.43 -0.74
C ASP A 246 9.89 1.96 -2.16
N PHE A 247 8.95 2.86 -2.43
CA PHE A 247 8.76 3.44 -3.75
C PHE A 247 8.71 4.95 -3.68
N ASP A 248 9.71 5.59 -4.29
CA ASP A 248 9.78 7.03 -4.36
C ASP A 248 10.02 7.57 -5.75
N PHE A 249 9.56 8.81 -5.95
CA PHE A 249 9.72 9.57 -7.18
C PHE A 249 9.83 11.07 -6.84
N ALA A 250 10.07 11.92 -7.84
CA ALA A 250 10.34 13.35 -7.61
C ALA A 250 9.23 14.10 -6.86
N GLY A 251 7.98 13.67 -7.03
CA GLY A 251 6.79 14.32 -6.45
C GLY A 251 6.12 13.54 -5.33
N GLY A 252 6.85 12.66 -4.63
CA GLY A 252 6.36 12.03 -3.41
C GLY A 252 6.79 10.58 -3.26
N ASP A 253 5.83 9.73 -2.89
CA ASP A 253 6.01 8.29 -2.73
C ASP A 253 4.75 7.52 -3.16
N ALA A 254 4.88 6.22 -3.42
CA ALA A 254 3.77 5.43 -3.93
C ALA A 254 3.68 4.04 -3.33
N ARG A 255 2.47 3.51 -3.31
CA ARG A 255 2.25 2.07 -3.22
C ARG A 255 2.08 1.55 -4.63
N VAL A 256 2.82 0.51 -4.99
CA VAL A 256 2.64 -0.18 -6.28
C VAL A 256 2.18 -1.61 -6.02
N GLY A 257 0.95 -1.93 -6.40
CA GLY A 257 0.37 -3.26 -6.34
C GLY A 257 0.64 -4.03 -7.63
N THR A 258 0.97 -5.31 -7.51
CA THR A 258 1.23 -6.23 -8.63
C THR A 258 0.89 -7.65 -8.21
N GLY A 259 0.98 -8.63 -9.09
CA GLY A 259 0.91 -10.05 -8.74
C GLY A 259 2.24 -10.78 -8.92
N THR A 260 2.36 -12.01 -8.40
CA THR A 260 3.57 -12.84 -8.53
C THR A 260 3.94 -13.14 -9.99
N GLY A 261 2.95 -13.18 -10.91
CA GLY A 261 3.21 -13.37 -12.33
C GLY A 261 4.02 -12.24 -12.97
N SER A 262 4.03 -11.05 -12.35
CA SER A 262 4.79 -9.89 -12.84
C SER A 262 6.19 -9.74 -12.23
N LEU A 263 6.59 -10.62 -11.30
CA LEU A 263 7.88 -10.50 -10.59
C LEU A 263 9.09 -10.56 -11.52
N LEU A 264 9.00 -11.28 -12.64
CA LEU A 264 10.08 -11.40 -13.61
C LEU A 264 10.51 -10.03 -14.18
N GLY A 265 9.54 -9.15 -14.42
CA GLY A 265 9.78 -7.80 -14.95
C GLY A 265 9.83 -6.71 -13.89
N ALA A 266 9.47 -7.02 -12.64
CA ALA A 266 9.22 -6.01 -11.61
C ALA A 266 10.41 -5.09 -11.31
N PRO A 267 11.66 -5.56 -11.18
CA PRO A 267 12.81 -4.68 -10.93
C PRO A 267 12.93 -3.53 -11.92
N ILE A 268 12.79 -3.84 -13.21
CA ILE A 268 12.91 -2.86 -14.30
C ILE A 268 11.64 -2.02 -14.41
N ALA A 269 10.46 -2.67 -14.39
CA ALA A 269 9.18 -1.99 -14.51
C ALA A 269 8.99 -0.94 -13.42
N LEU A 270 9.29 -1.26 -12.16
CA LEU A 270 9.13 -0.34 -11.04
C LEU A 270 10.06 0.88 -11.14
N GLN A 271 11.31 0.68 -11.60
CA GLN A 271 12.22 1.79 -11.86
C GLN A 271 11.66 2.71 -12.94
N LEU A 272 11.20 2.15 -14.06
CA LEU A 272 10.62 2.94 -15.15
C LEU A 272 9.32 3.65 -14.73
N ILE A 273 8.51 3.06 -13.84
CA ILE A 273 7.32 3.72 -13.26
C ILE A 273 7.79 4.92 -12.44
N SER A 274 8.82 4.77 -11.60
CA SER A 274 9.36 5.88 -10.78
C SER A 274 9.88 7.01 -11.67
N GLU A 275 10.58 6.69 -12.75
CA GLU A 275 11.06 7.67 -13.73
C GLU A 275 9.92 8.35 -14.50
N TYR A 276 8.90 7.61 -14.90
CA TYR A 276 7.70 8.14 -15.54
C TYR A 276 6.98 9.15 -14.64
N LEU A 277 6.68 8.75 -13.39
CA LEU A 277 6.04 9.62 -12.40
C LEU A 277 6.94 10.81 -12.02
N SER A 278 8.26 10.64 -11.99
CA SER A 278 9.18 11.76 -11.71
C SER A 278 9.16 12.81 -12.82
N ARG A 279 9.04 12.38 -14.09
CA ARG A 279 9.00 13.31 -15.25
C ARG A 279 7.71 14.13 -15.32
N SER A 280 6.64 13.67 -14.67
CA SER A 280 5.38 14.42 -14.55
C SER A 280 5.39 15.47 -13.44
N ILE A 281 6.51 15.66 -12.74
CA ILE A 281 6.61 16.62 -11.65
C ILE A 281 7.53 17.76 -12.05
N ILE A 282 7.01 18.98 -11.94
CA ILE A 282 7.76 20.22 -12.11
C ILE A 282 8.11 20.72 -10.71
N THR A 283 9.38 20.62 -10.36
CA THR A 283 9.90 21.24 -9.14
C THR A 283 10.51 22.60 -9.50
N GLY A 284 10.08 23.66 -8.82
CA GLY A 284 10.74 24.97 -8.94
C GLY A 284 12.13 24.89 -8.32
N LYS A 285 13.15 24.73 -9.17
CA LYS A 285 14.54 25.11 -8.88
C LYS A 285 14.87 26.30 -9.77
#